data_AF-A0A814DV74-F1
#
_entry.id   AF-A0A814DV74-F1
#
_cell.length_a   1.000
_cell.length_b   1.000
_cell.length_c   1.000
_cell.angle_alpha   90.00
_cell.angle_beta   90.00
_cell.angle_gamma   90.00
#
_symmetry.space_group_name_H-M   'P 1'
#
loop_
_entity.id
_entity.type
_entity.pdbx_description
1 polymer ?
#
loop_
_entity_poly.entity_id
_entity_poly.type
_entity_poly.pdbx_seq_one_letter_code
_entity_poly.pdbx_strand_id
1 'polypeptide(L)'
;MPTINNNTSLEEIALIGMSCEFAGDIHSPNDLWHALKESRDVGSTTPIDRFDLKSFTAHMLNMDNNGQLHQKLLRADAEPANIDPCHRSPISKFVHLLDGDGDSVEKMSGTKTSVHTG
;
A
#
# COMPACT_ATOMS: atom_id res chain seq x y z
N MET A 1 -34.81 20.23 -5.59
CA MET A 1 -34.35 19.02 -4.86
C MET A 1 -34.28 17.89 -5.87
N PRO A 2 -33.19 17.10 -5.92
CA PRO A 2 -33.14 15.93 -6.78
C PRO A 2 -34.02 14.83 -6.17
N THR A 3 -34.89 14.24 -6.96
CA THR A 3 -35.75 13.11 -6.59
C THR A 3 -34.93 11.83 -6.72
N ILE A 4 -34.69 11.14 -5.59
CA ILE A 4 -34.04 9.82 -5.60
C ILE A 4 -35.12 8.80 -5.93
N ASN A 5 -35.04 8.20 -7.11
CA ASN A 5 -35.99 7.19 -7.57
C ASN A 5 -35.65 5.85 -6.90
N ASN A 6 -36.46 5.42 -5.94
CA ASN A 6 -36.26 4.19 -5.14
C ASN A 6 -36.62 2.87 -5.90
N ASN A 7 -36.64 2.89 -7.23
CA ASN A 7 -36.96 1.72 -8.08
C ASN A 7 -35.71 0.95 -8.53
N THR A 8 -34.55 1.27 -7.99
CA THR A 8 -33.36 0.42 -8.14
C THR A 8 -33.50 -0.75 -7.19
N SER A 9 -33.87 -1.93 -7.71
CA SER A 9 -33.33 -3.16 -7.15
C SER A 9 -31.83 -2.92 -6.97
N LEU A 10 -31.31 -3.04 -5.74
CA LEU A 10 -29.90 -2.79 -5.43
C LEU A 10 -29.03 -3.45 -6.50
N GLU A 11 -28.46 -2.63 -7.38
CA GLU A 11 -27.65 -3.15 -8.48
C GLU A 11 -26.38 -3.72 -7.85
N GLU A 12 -26.15 -5.01 -8.06
CA GLU A 12 -25.00 -5.70 -7.50
C GLU A 12 -23.73 -5.21 -8.20
N ILE A 13 -22.74 -4.82 -7.40
CA ILE A 13 -21.44 -4.38 -7.92
C ILE A 13 -20.55 -5.61 -8.07
N ALA A 14 -20.17 -5.92 -9.30
CA ALA A 14 -19.23 -7.00 -9.58
C ALA A 14 -17.78 -6.54 -9.32
N LEU A 15 -17.01 -7.38 -8.61
CA LEU A 15 -15.56 -7.24 -8.53
C LEU A 15 -14.94 -7.93 -9.75
N ILE A 16 -14.45 -7.16 -10.71
CA ILE A 16 -13.94 -7.67 -11.98
C ILE A 16 -12.45 -8.05 -11.95
N GLY A 17 -11.70 -7.58 -10.96
CA GLY A 17 -10.30 -7.93 -10.77
C GLY A 17 -9.73 -7.40 -9.46
N MET A 18 -8.58 -7.94 -9.04
CA MET A 18 -7.86 -7.52 -7.84
C MET A 18 -6.35 -7.64 -8.04
N SER A 19 -5.61 -6.66 -7.54
CA SER A 19 -4.15 -6.68 -7.47
C SER A 19 -3.72 -6.31 -6.05
N CYS A 20 -2.71 -7.00 -5.52
CA CYS A 20 -2.26 -6.77 -4.15
C CYS A 20 -0.76 -6.94 -3.99
N GLU A 21 -0.21 -6.25 -2.99
CA GLU A 21 1.17 -6.40 -2.56
C GLU A 21 1.15 -6.32 -1.05
N PHE A 22 1.54 -7.42 -0.40
CA PHE A 22 1.56 -7.56 1.04
C PHE A 22 2.94 -8.04 1.51
N ALA A 23 3.20 -7.89 2.80
CA ALA A 23 4.41 -8.40 3.42
C ALA A 23 4.53 -9.92 3.22
N GLY A 24 5.78 -10.42 3.19
CA GLY A 24 6.05 -11.86 3.02
C GLY A 24 6.04 -12.34 1.58
N ASP A 25 6.46 -11.49 0.63
CA ASP A 25 6.61 -11.83 -0.80
C ASP A 25 5.29 -12.16 -1.50
N ILE A 26 4.20 -11.49 -1.09
CA ILE A 26 2.85 -11.70 -1.63
C ILE A 26 2.57 -10.63 -2.67
N HIS A 27 2.55 -11.01 -3.94
CA HIS A 27 2.39 -10.09 -5.08
C HIS A 27 1.13 -10.35 -5.92
N SER A 28 0.31 -11.33 -5.54
CA SER A 28 -0.94 -11.64 -6.24
C SER A 28 -2.04 -12.11 -5.29
N PRO A 29 -3.32 -12.03 -5.72
CA PRO A 29 -4.45 -12.62 -4.99
C PRO A 29 -4.28 -14.11 -4.69
N ASN A 30 -3.62 -14.85 -5.59
CA ASN A 30 -3.37 -16.27 -5.40
C ASN A 30 -2.34 -16.51 -4.30
N ASP A 31 -1.25 -15.75 -4.29
CA ASP A 31 -0.22 -15.82 -3.23
C ASP A 31 -0.82 -15.46 -1.87
N LEU A 32 -1.69 -14.45 -1.85
CA LEU A 32 -2.44 -14.07 -0.65
C LEU A 32 -3.29 -15.25 -0.16
N TRP A 33 -4.04 -15.91 -1.05
CA TRP A 33 -4.89 -17.02 -0.67
C TRP A 33 -4.09 -18.22 -0.15
N HIS A 34 -2.93 -18.50 -0.77
CA HIS A 34 -2.01 -19.52 -0.27
C HIS A 34 -1.48 -19.17 1.12
N ALA A 35 -1.02 -17.94 1.34
CA ALA A 35 -0.53 -17.50 2.64
C ALA A 35 -1.61 -17.56 3.73
N LEU A 36 -2.84 -17.17 3.41
CA LEU A 36 -3.98 -17.25 4.33
C LEU A 36 -4.32 -18.70 4.69
N LYS A 37 -4.36 -19.59 3.68
CA LYS A 37 -4.62 -21.02 3.89
C LYS A 37 -3.55 -21.68 4.75
N GLU A 38 -2.30 -21.25 4.61
CA GLU A 38 -1.17 -21.73 5.41
C GLU A 38 -1.05 -21.03 6.77
N SER A 39 -1.86 -20.01 7.05
CA SER A 39 -1.74 -19.15 8.24
C SER A 39 -0.31 -18.64 8.45
N ARG A 40 0.33 -18.22 7.35
CA ARG A 40 1.74 -17.81 7.34
C ARG A 40 1.94 -16.51 8.11
N ASP A 41 2.86 -16.51 9.07
CA ASP A 41 3.34 -15.27 9.70
C ASP A 41 4.31 -14.55 8.74
N VAL A 42 3.96 -13.32 8.39
CA VAL A 42 4.74 -12.46 7.47
C VAL A 42 5.40 -11.28 8.21
N GLY A 43 5.32 -11.28 9.55
CA GLY A 43 6.01 -10.30 10.38
C GLY A 43 7.52 -10.39 10.21
N SER A 44 8.14 -9.28 9.84
CA SER A 44 9.60 -9.16 9.79
C SER A 44 10.07 -7.96 10.60
N THR A 45 11.32 -8.00 11.04
CA THR A 45 11.94 -6.84 11.71
C THR A 45 12.03 -5.69 10.72
N THR A 46 11.77 -4.47 11.20
CA THR A 46 11.89 -3.26 10.36
C THR A 46 13.28 -3.20 9.72
N PRO A 47 13.37 -3.07 8.39
CA PRO A 47 14.65 -2.94 7.71
C PRO A 47 15.43 -1.74 8.23
N ILE A 48 16.72 -1.91 8.53
CA ILE A 48 17.61 -0.86 9.04
C ILE A 48 17.65 0.36 8.10
N ASP A 49 17.54 0.10 6.80
CA ASP A 49 17.52 1.10 5.73
C ASP A 49 16.24 1.95 5.71
N ARG A 50 15.10 1.38 6.14
CA ARG A 50 13.83 2.10 6.25
C ARG A 50 13.76 2.89 7.56
N PHE A 51 14.09 2.22 8.66
CA PHE A 51 14.07 2.81 10.00
C PHE A 51 14.83 1.92 10.99
N ASP A 52 15.84 2.48 11.66
CA ASP A 52 16.56 1.78 12.71
C ASP A 52 15.77 1.77 14.02
N LEU A 53 14.97 0.71 14.19
CA LEU A 53 14.16 0.50 15.39
C LEU A 53 15.01 0.33 16.65
N LYS A 54 16.23 -0.21 16.56
CA LYS A 54 17.11 -0.42 17.72
C LYS A 54 17.65 0.91 18.23
N SER A 55 18.10 1.78 17.33
CA SER A 55 18.54 3.13 17.68
C SER A 55 17.38 3.96 18.27
N PHE A 56 16.20 3.88 17.65
CA PHE A 56 15.00 4.57 18.17
C PHE A 56 14.61 4.12 19.58
N THR A 57 14.53 2.81 19.81
CA THR A 57 14.14 2.27 21.12
C THR A 57 15.18 2.54 22.20
N ALA A 58 16.48 2.47 21.88
CA ALA A 58 17.55 2.86 22.79
C ALA A 58 17.47 4.34 23.20
N HIS A 59 17.11 5.21 22.27
CA HIS A 59 16.93 6.64 22.51
C HIS A 59 15.67 6.94 23.34
N MET A 60 14.56 6.27 23.04
CA MET A 60 13.28 6.51 23.73
C MET A 60 13.24 5.95 25.16
N LEU A 61 14.01 4.89 25.43
CA LEU A 61 14.08 4.25 26.76
C LEU A 61 15.18 4.84 27.68
N ASN A 62 15.86 5.92 27.27
CA ASN A 62 16.91 6.59 28.07
C ASN A 62 17.92 5.60 28.70
N MET A 63 18.57 4.80 27.87
CA MET A 63 19.73 4.00 28.29
C MET A 63 21.05 4.52 27.71
N ASP A 64 21.19 5.84 27.59
CA ASP A 64 22.49 6.48 27.71
C ASP A 64 22.49 7.38 28.96
N ASN A 65 23.58 7.33 29.73
CA ASN A 65 23.71 8.09 30.99
C ASN A 65 23.93 9.59 30.76
N ASN A 66 23.75 10.07 29.53
CA ASN A 66 24.27 11.36 29.10
C ASN A 66 23.18 12.33 28.61
N GLY A 67 21.91 11.89 28.54
CA GLY A 67 20.75 12.78 28.39
C GLY A 67 20.78 13.65 27.14
N GLN A 68 21.54 13.26 26.11
CA GLN A 68 21.64 14.02 24.88
C GLN A 68 20.63 13.52 23.86
N LEU A 69 19.60 14.34 23.63
CA LEU A 69 18.69 14.20 22.50
C LEU A 69 19.49 14.39 21.20
N HIS A 70 19.86 13.28 20.55
CA HIS A 70 20.44 13.33 19.21
C HIS A 70 19.33 13.77 18.25
N GLN A 71 19.36 15.04 17.86
CA GLN A 71 18.47 15.69 16.90
C GLN A 71 18.66 15.17 15.45
N LYS A 72 18.94 13.87 15.28
CA LYS A 72 19.10 13.18 13.99
C LYS A 72 17.98 12.18 13.69
N LEU A 73 16.82 12.31 14.34
CA LEU A 73 15.68 11.42 14.07
C LEU A 73 15.00 11.68 12.72
N LEU A 74 15.29 12.82 12.08
CA LEU A 74 14.78 13.23 10.78
C LEU A 74 15.95 13.59 9.86
N ARG A 75 16.88 12.67 9.68
CA ARG A 75 17.69 12.70 8.45
C ARG A 75 16.89 12.03 7.35
N ALA A 76 16.01 12.82 6.76
CA ALA A 76 15.45 12.55 5.45
C ALA A 76 16.59 12.75 4.44
N ASP A 77 17.51 11.79 4.39
CA ASP A 77 18.49 11.69 3.31
C ASP A 77 17.75 11.08 2.11
N ALA A 78 16.67 11.74 1.68
CA ALA A 78 15.91 11.40 0.50
C ALA A 78 16.41 12.30 -0.63
N GLU A 79 17.35 11.77 -1.41
CA GLU A 79 17.44 12.14 -2.81
C GLU A 79 16.03 12.07 -3.42
N PRO A 80 15.57 13.07 -4.18
CA PRO A 80 14.18 13.14 -4.62
C PRO A 80 13.86 12.05 -5.65
N ALA A 81 13.47 10.86 -5.17
CA ALA A 81 12.54 10.03 -5.90
C ALA A 81 11.20 10.78 -5.87
N ASN A 82 10.90 11.46 -6.97
CA ASN A 82 9.92 12.55 -7.13
C ASN A 82 8.44 12.22 -6.76
N ILE A 83 8.15 11.06 -6.17
CA ILE A 83 6.81 10.66 -5.71
C ILE A 83 6.91 9.83 -4.44
N ASP A 84 6.06 10.13 -3.46
CA ASP A 84 5.92 9.35 -2.23
C ASP A 84 5.61 7.87 -2.58
N PRO A 85 6.31 6.89 -2.00
CA PRO A 85 6.00 5.48 -2.18
C PRO A 85 4.52 5.12 -1.97
N CYS A 86 3.81 5.82 -1.07
CA CYS A 86 2.39 5.65 -0.81
C CYS A 86 1.52 6.00 -2.02
N HIS A 87 1.93 6.98 -2.84
CA HIS A 87 1.24 7.32 -4.09
C HIS A 87 1.71 6.44 -5.26
N ARG A 88 2.96 5.97 -5.23
CA ARG A 88 3.53 5.14 -6.29
C ARG A 88 2.94 3.72 -6.33
N SER A 89 2.77 3.08 -5.17
CA SER A 89 2.33 1.68 -5.11
C SER A 89 0.91 1.47 -5.69
N PRO A 90 -0.11 2.29 -5.35
CA PRO A 90 -1.45 2.15 -5.93
C PRO A 90 -1.47 2.26 -7.46
N ILE A 91 -0.67 3.18 -8.03
CA ILE A 91 -0.56 3.37 -9.48
C ILE A 91 0.01 2.11 -10.13
N SER A 92 1.09 1.55 -9.56
CA SER A 92 1.70 0.33 -10.09
C SER A 92 0.74 -0.87 -10.04
N LYS A 93 -0.03 -0.99 -8.96
CA LYS A 93 -1.01 -2.07 -8.78
C LYS A 93 -2.15 -1.97 -9.78
N PHE A 94 -2.61 -0.75 -10.05
CA PHE A 94 -3.65 -0.50 -11.04
C PHE A 94 -3.19 -0.91 -12.44
N VAL A 95 -1.96 -0.58 -12.84
CA VAL A 95 -1.42 -1.05 -14.13
C VAL A 95 -1.36 -2.58 -14.19
N HIS A 96 -0.84 -3.22 -13.14
CA HIS A 96 -0.74 -4.68 -13.08
C HIS A 96 -2.11 -5.39 -13.16
N LEU A 97 -3.13 -4.78 -12.57
CA LEU A 97 -4.51 -5.28 -12.61
C LEU A 97 -5.02 -5.35 -14.06
N LEU A 98 -4.83 -4.25 -14.79
CA LEU A 98 -5.31 -4.09 -16.15
C LEU A 98 -4.61 -5.03 -17.13
N ASP A 99 -3.29 -5.13 -16.99
CA ASP A 99 -2.49 -6.06 -17.79
C ASP A 99 -2.90 -7.52 -17.54
N GLY A 100 -3.29 -7.87 -16.31
CA GLY A 100 -3.77 -9.21 -15.95
C GLY A 100 -5.13 -9.57 -16.53
N ASP A 101 -6.04 -8.59 -16.65
CA ASP A 101 -7.40 -8.76 -17.16
C ASP A 101 -7.51 -8.56 -18.69
N GLY A 102 -6.42 -8.19 -19.36
CA GLY A 102 -6.38 -7.96 -20.81
C GLY A 102 -6.98 -6.62 -21.26
N ASP A 103 -7.24 -5.72 -20.31
CA ASP A 103 -7.61 -4.34 -20.59
C ASP A 103 -6.39 -3.44 -20.55
N SER A 104 -6.15 -2.71 -21.63
CA SER A 104 -5.00 -1.81 -21.70
C SER A 104 -5.38 -0.44 -21.12
N VAL A 105 -4.43 0.26 -20.51
CA VAL A 105 -4.61 1.62 -19.95
C VAL A 105 -5.23 2.57 -20.99
N GLU A 106 -4.91 2.39 -22.27
CA GLU A 106 -5.43 3.18 -23.38
C GLU A 106 -6.94 3.03 -23.57
N LYS A 107 -7.52 1.85 -23.30
CA LYS A 107 -8.97 1.60 -23.44
C LYS A 107 -9.79 2.36 -22.40
N MET A 108 -9.19 2.63 -21.24
CA MET A 108 -9.87 3.30 -20.14
C MET A 108 -9.70 4.82 -20.16
N SER A 109 -8.75 5.34 -20.96
CA SER A 109 -8.55 6.77 -21.11
C SER A 109 -9.82 7.45 -21.67
N GLY A 110 -10.33 8.45 -20.97
CA GLY A 110 -11.55 9.18 -21.37
C GLY A 110 -12.88 8.51 -20.98
N THR A 111 -12.84 7.36 -20.30
CA THR A 111 -14.04 6.70 -19.76
C THR A 111 -14.51 7.37 -18.47
N LYS A 112 -15.74 7.05 -18.03
CA LYS A 112 -16.30 7.52 -16.75
C LYS A 112 -15.85 6.67 -15.56
N THR A 113 -14.57 6.28 -15.53
CA THR A 113 -13.99 5.45 -14.45
C THR A 113 -13.62 6.34 -13.27
N SER A 114 -14.14 6.04 -12.08
CA SER A 114 -13.78 6.73 -10.84
C SER A 114 -12.68 5.99 -10.08
N VAL A 115 -11.85 6.74 -9.34
CA VAL A 115 -10.80 6.18 -8.48
C VAL A 115 -11.08 6.58 -7.03
N HIS A 116 -11.09 5.61 -6.14
CA HIS A 116 -11.31 5.80 -4.70
C HIS A 116 -10.14 5.18 -3.94
N THR A 117 -9.35 6.00 -3.24
CA THR A 117 -8.21 5.57 -2.42
C THR A 117 -8.46 5.93 -0.96
N GLY A 118 -7.95 5.13 -0.04
CA GLY A 118 -7.99 5.38 1.41
C GLY A 118 -6.60 5.42 2.05
#